data_AF-A0A1H6RJQ5-F1
#
_entry.id   AF-A0A1H6RJQ5-F1
#
_cell.length_a   1.000
_cell.length_b   1.000
_cell.length_c   1.000
_cell.angle_alpha   90.00
_cell.angle_beta   90.00
_cell.angle_gamma   90.00
#
_symmetry.space_group_name_H-M   'P 1'
#
loop_
_entity.id
_entity.type
_entity.pdbx_description
1 polymer ?
#
loop_
_entity_poly.entity_id
_entity_poly.type
_entity_poly.pdbx_seq_one_letter_code
_entity_poly.pdbx_strand_id
1 'polypeptide(L)'
;MTSQEIPLHGGNVSTVVRVGDTVRRNAGPWTPSVHALLRHLEYVGFTGAPRALGMDERNREVLSYLEGECGEYPLAPHWVTDEALVTVATMLRMFHDAQYGFVPPPHAVWRSFGPPPPDTEVVCHHDAAPHNVIWRPDGTLGLIDFDLASPGARIYDVAYAAWTWVPIFSDRDSITLGWKHPDRPRRLRLFADAYGLIPRDRHRLIRTIRKRIVDHVEGIRRMAAAGEPAFVRIVHKGHLRRPMRDLRLLDYERQALEYALR
;
A
#
# COMPACT_ATOMS: atom_id res chain seq x y z
N MET A 1 5.41 28.10 22.93
CA MET A 1 6.65 27.35 22.62
C MET A 1 6.41 26.65 21.30
N THR A 2 7.19 26.95 20.25
CA THR A 2 7.08 26.24 18.97
C THR A 2 7.60 24.83 19.17
N SER A 3 6.70 23.86 19.12
CA SER A 3 7.04 22.43 19.16
C SER A 3 8.02 22.08 18.04
N GLN A 4 9.12 21.40 18.39
CA GLN A 4 10.20 21.04 17.47
C GLN A 4 9.68 20.16 16.33
N GLU A 5 9.97 20.54 15.07
CA GLU A 5 9.71 19.71 13.90
C GLU A 5 10.89 18.74 13.69
N ILE A 6 10.61 17.44 13.68
CA ILE A 6 11.59 16.38 13.46
C ILE A 6 11.34 15.78 12.07
N PRO A 7 12.27 15.91 11.10
CA PRO A 7 12.13 15.28 9.79
C PRO A 7 11.99 13.76 9.90
N LEU A 8 11.00 13.21 9.20
CA LEU A 8 10.87 11.76 8.99
C LEU A 8 11.41 11.42 7.60
N HIS A 9 12.40 10.54 7.55
CA HIS A 9 13.03 10.07 6.32
C HIS A 9 12.35 8.78 5.83
N GLY A 10 12.33 8.55 4.50
CA GLY A 10 11.82 7.31 3.89
C GLY A 10 10.83 7.51 2.73
N GLY A 11 10.10 8.64 2.71
CA GLY A 11 9.17 8.97 1.62
C GLY A 11 9.89 9.48 0.35
N ASN A 12 9.50 8.97 -0.82
CA ASN A 12 10.07 9.39 -2.12
C ASN A 12 9.43 10.70 -2.69
N VAL A 13 8.32 11.13 -2.08
CA VAL A 13 7.35 12.05 -2.69
C VAL A 13 7.18 13.35 -1.92
N SER A 14 7.15 13.31 -0.58
CA SER A 14 6.79 14.45 0.28
C SER A 14 7.79 14.67 1.43
N THR A 15 7.89 15.92 1.88
CA THR A 15 8.55 16.27 3.15
C THR A 15 7.57 15.98 4.27
N VAL A 16 7.94 15.08 5.17
CA VAL A 16 7.13 14.67 6.32
C VAL A 16 7.88 15.05 7.59
N VAL A 17 7.20 15.73 8.51
CA VAL A 17 7.78 16.09 9.81
C VAL A 17 6.89 15.62 10.95
N ARG A 18 7.50 15.10 12.01
CA ARG A 18 6.84 14.79 13.28
C ARG A 18 6.88 16.01 14.19
N VAL A 19 5.76 16.28 14.85
CA VAL A 19 5.60 17.33 15.87
C VAL A 19 4.82 16.72 17.03
N GLY A 20 5.52 16.41 18.14
CA GLY A 20 4.93 15.64 19.24
C GLY A 20 4.38 14.30 18.73
N ASP A 21 3.09 14.05 18.96
CA ASP A 21 2.40 12.81 18.55
C ASP A 21 1.63 12.94 17.24
N THR A 22 2.06 13.88 16.39
CA THR A 22 1.41 14.18 15.12
C THR A 22 2.42 14.30 14.00
N VAL A 23 1.96 14.11 12.77
CA VAL A 23 2.73 14.24 11.54
C VAL A 23 2.16 15.39 10.73
N ARG A 24 3.03 16.20 10.11
CA ARG A 24 2.68 17.17 9.07
C ARG A 24 3.21 16.69 7.74
N ARG A 25 2.37 16.68 6.72
CA ARG A 25 2.73 16.30 5.36
C ARG A 25 2.02 17.17 4.33
N ASN A 26 2.49 17.13 3.09
CA ASN A 26 1.87 17.87 2.00
C ASN A 26 0.41 17.41 1.83
N ALA A 27 -0.49 18.38 1.70
CA ALA A 27 -1.86 18.12 1.31
C ALA A 27 -2.06 18.33 -0.19
N GLY A 28 -3.15 17.79 -0.72
CA GLY A 28 -3.59 18.02 -2.09
C GLY A 28 -5.11 17.94 -2.22
N PRO A 29 -5.65 18.06 -3.44
CA PRO A 29 -7.09 18.00 -3.69
C PRO A 29 -7.78 16.74 -3.14
N TRP A 30 -7.03 15.64 -2.96
CA TRP A 30 -7.53 14.38 -2.42
C TRP A 30 -7.63 14.35 -0.90
N THR A 31 -6.92 15.24 -0.18
CA THR A 31 -6.82 15.22 1.28
C THR A 31 -8.19 15.25 1.99
N PRO A 32 -9.20 16.05 1.57
CA PRO A 32 -10.52 16.00 2.19
C PRO A 32 -11.20 14.63 2.10
N SER A 33 -11.05 13.93 0.98
CA SER A 33 -11.61 12.57 0.77
C SER A 33 -10.88 11.53 1.62
N VAL A 34 -9.55 11.61 1.68
CA VAL A 34 -8.74 10.75 2.56
C VAL A 34 -9.07 10.98 4.03
N HIS A 35 -9.19 12.24 4.47
CA HIS A 35 -9.63 12.57 5.82
C HIS A 35 -11.02 12.03 6.13
N ALA A 36 -11.95 12.03 5.17
CA ALA A 36 -13.27 11.44 5.37
C ALA A 36 -13.19 9.92 5.60
N LEU A 37 -12.34 9.21 4.84
CA LEU A 37 -12.05 7.80 5.07
C LEU A 37 -11.43 7.58 6.45
N LEU A 38 -10.37 8.30 6.81
CA LEU A 38 -9.67 8.12 8.09
C LEU A 38 -10.59 8.40 9.30
N ARG A 39 -11.45 9.41 9.22
CA ARG A 39 -12.47 9.66 10.26
C ARG A 39 -13.49 8.54 10.37
N HIS A 40 -13.90 7.93 9.26
CA HIS A 40 -14.78 6.78 9.29
C HIS A 40 -14.10 5.57 9.95
N LEU A 41 -12.84 5.29 9.58
CA LEU A 41 -12.04 4.22 10.19
C LEU A 41 -11.89 4.42 11.71
N GLU A 42 -11.61 5.64 12.15
CA GLU A 42 -11.58 5.98 13.58
C GLU A 42 -12.94 5.74 14.23
N TYR A 43 -14.03 6.21 13.60
CA TYR A 43 -15.39 6.08 14.12
C TYR A 43 -15.80 4.62 14.35
N VAL A 44 -15.44 3.70 13.45
CA VAL A 44 -15.73 2.27 13.59
C VAL A 44 -14.72 1.51 14.45
N GLY A 45 -13.72 2.21 15.01
CA GLY A 45 -12.71 1.64 15.90
C GLY A 45 -11.55 0.91 15.20
N PHE A 46 -11.32 1.13 13.91
CA PHE A 46 -10.16 0.57 13.21
C PHE A 46 -8.89 1.33 13.61
N THR A 47 -7.99 0.67 14.33
CA THR A 47 -6.74 1.26 14.85
C THR A 47 -5.54 1.12 13.92
N GLY A 48 -5.69 0.44 12.78
CA GLY A 48 -4.62 0.17 11.82
C GLY A 48 -4.36 1.32 10.84
N ALA A 49 -4.79 2.55 11.14
CA ALA A 49 -4.59 3.74 10.33
C ALA A 49 -4.40 4.98 11.23
N PRO A 50 -3.72 6.04 10.75
CA PRO A 50 -3.64 7.28 11.48
C PRO A 50 -4.99 8.00 11.53
N ARG A 51 -5.19 8.83 12.56
CA ARG A 51 -6.36 9.71 12.69
C ARG A 51 -6.13 11.01 11.93
N ALA A 52 -7.16 11.49 11.25
CA ALA A 52 -7.16 12.79 10.60
C ALA A 52 -7.46 13.91 11.61
N LEU A 53 -6.47 14.77 11.87
CA LEU A 53 -6.55 15.85 12.86
C LEU A 53 -6.74 17.24 12.23
N GLY A 54 -6.90 17.30 10.91
CA GLY A 54 -7.19 18.53 10.17
C GLY A 54 -5.98 19.07 9.41
N MET A 55 -5.89 20.40 9.32
CA MET A 55 -4.87 21.11 8.57
C MET A 55 -4.13 22.07 9.52
N ASP A 56 -2.84 22.29 9.31
CA ASP A 56 -2.10 23.31 10.05
C ASP A 56 -2.15 24.68 9.36
N GLU A 57 -1.58 25.70 10.01
CA GLU A 57 -1.52 27.09 9.52
C GLU A 57 -0.76 27.25 8.19
N ARG A 58 0.02 26.25 7.78
CA ARG A 58 0.78 26.23 6.51
C ARG A 58 0.06 25.40 5.44
N ASN A 59 -1.21 25.05 5.64
CA ASN A 59 -2.00 24.16 4.78
C ASN A 59 -1.36 22.78 4.60
N ARG A 60 -0.65 22.27 5.62
CA ARG A 60 -0.20 20.87 5.66
C ARG A 60 -1.26 20.00 6.31
N GLU A 61 -1.42 18.79 5.80
CA GLU A 61 -2.23 17.76 6.42
C GLU A 61 -1.65 17.41 7.80
N VAL A 62 -2.53 17.23 8.78
CA VAL A 62 -2.20 16.83 10.14
C VAL A 62 -2.80 15.47 10.47
N LEU A 63 -1.94 14.49 10.70
CA LEU A 63 -2.32 13.13 11.09
C LEU A 63 -1.74 12.76 12.46
N SER A 64 -2.36 11.82 13.18
CA SER A 64 -1.72 11.22 14.35
C SER A 64 -0.48 10.42 13.94
N TYR A 65 0.57 10.48 14.74
CA TYR A 65 1.75 9.64 14.55
C TYR A 65 1.45 8.19 14.99
N LEU A 66 1.85 7.22 14.17
CA LEU A 66 1.83 5.80 14.54
C LEU A 66 3.21 5.42 15.06
N GLU A 67 3.30 5.05 16.33
CA GLU A 67 4.54 4.55 16.93
C GLU A 67 4.84 3.12 16.46
N GLY A 68 6.09 2.89 16.04
CA GLY A 68 6.55 1.59 15.61
C GLY A 68 7.71 1.66 14.61
N GLU A 69 8.08 0.49 14.10
CA GLU A 69 9.10 0.32 13.07
C GLU A 69 8.46 0.43 11.68
N CYS A 70 8.99 1.29 10.81
CA CYS A 70 8.57 1.33 9.41
C CYS A 70 9.36 0.30 8.59
N GLY A 71 8.70 -0.40 7.66
CA GLY A 71 9.38 -1.38 6.81
C GLY A 71 10.39 -0.73 5.87
N GLU A 72 11.68 -0.91 6.14
CA GLU A 72 12.77 -0.36 5.32
C GLU A 72 13.48 -1.47 4.53
N TYR A 73 13.73 -1.24 3.23
CA TYR A 73 14.50 -2.18 2.40
C TYR A 73 16.02 -1.95 2.57
N PRO A 74 16.84 -3.01 2.69
CA PRO A 74 16.47 -4.42 2.79
C PRO A 74 15.73 -4.74 4.08
N LEU A 75 14.64 -5.51 3.98
CA LEU A 75 13.78 -5.81 5.11
C LEU A 75 14.52 -6.64 6.17
N ALA A 76 14.30 -6.30 7.44
CA ALA A 76 14.83 -7.07 8.55
C ALA A 76 14.18 -8.47 8.60
N PRO A 77 14.86 -9.49 9.18
CA PRO A 77 14.40 -10.88 9.14
C PRO A 77 12.96 -11.12 9.64
N HIS A 78 12.48 -10.33 10.60
CA HIS A 78 11.13 -10.48 11.16
C HIS A 78 10.03 -10.01 10.20
N TRP A 79 10.31 -9.16 9.21
CA TRP A 79 9.35 -8.71 8.19
C TRP A 79 9.10 -9.74 7.09
N VAL A 80 10.01 -10.69 6.91
CA VAL A 80 9.99 -11.64 5.77
C VAL A 80 9.51 -13.04 6.17
N THR A 81 9.01 -13.20 7.39
CA THR A 81 8.46 -14.49 7.86
C THR A 81 7.07 -14.76 7.28
N ASP A 82 6.55 -15.96 7.56
CA ASP A 82 5.18 -16.33 7.20
C ASP A 82 4.17 -15.68 8.14
N GLU A 83 4.51 -15.53 9.42
CA GLU A 83 3.69 -14.84 10.42
C GLU A 83 3.49 -13.39 10.01
N ALA A 84 4.55 -12.69 9.61
CA ALA A 84 4.45 -11.33 9.09
C ALA A 84 3.51 -11.24 7.87
N LEU A 85 3.60 -12.21 6.95
CA LEU A 85 2.75 -12.28 5.76
C LEU A 85 1.27 -12.45 6.13
N VAL A 86 0.97 -13.32 7.10
CA VAL A 86 -0.38 -13.55 7.62
C VAL A 86 -0.91 -12.29 8.32
N THR A 87 -0.10 -11.62 9.14
CA THR A 87 -0.48 -10.39 9.82
C THR A 87 -0.82 -9.28 8.81
N VAL A 88 -0.03 -9.12 7.75
CA VAL A 88 -0.31 -8.16 6.67
C VAL A 88 -1.62 -8.48 5.95
N ALA A 89 -1.84 -9.75 5.58
CA ALA A 89 -3.07 -10.18 4.91
C ALA A 89 -4.31 -9.91 5.78
N THR A 90 -4.20 -10.21 7.08
CA THR A 90 -5.26 -10.00 8.07
C THR A 90 -5.55 -8.52 8.28
N MET A 91 -4.51 -7.70 8.47
CA MET A 91 -4.65 -6.24 8.59
C MET A 91 -5.30 -5.63 7.34
N LEU A 92 -4.91 -6.07 6.14
CA LEU A 92 -5.51 -5.58 4.89
C LEU A 92 -6.99 -5.97 4.78
N ARG A 93 -7.35 -7.19 5.21
CA ARG A 93 -8.74 -7.62 5.27
C ARG A 93 -9.55 -6.79 6.27
N MET A 94 -9.02 -6.55 7.46
CA MET A 94 -9.64 -5.70 8.48
C MET A 94 -9.83 -4.27 7.98
N PHE A 95 -8.85 -3.70 7.29
CA PHE A 95 -8.95 -2.38 6.66
C PHE A 95 -10.10 -2.31 5.64
N HIS A 96 -10.25 -3.33 4.78
CA HIS A 96 -11.34 -3.36 3.80
C HIS A 96 -12.73 -3.55 4.45
N ASP A 97 -12.83 -4.38 5.48
CA ASP A 97 -14.09 -4.63 6.18
C ASP A 97 -14.52 -3.44 7.07
N ALA A 98 -13.56 -2.71 7.63
CA ALA A 98 -13.81 -1.48 8.39
C ALA A 98 -14.41 -0.34 7.56
N GLN A 99 -14.51 -0.48 6.24
CA GLN A 99 -15.18 0.50 5.37
C GLN A 99 -16.67 0.21 5.18
N TYR A 100 -17.22 -0.81 5.84
CA TYR A 100 -18.64 -1.09 5.76
C TYR A 100 -19.47 0.12 6.20
N GLY A 101 -20.37 0.57 5.33
CA GLY A 101 -21.20 1.75 5.57
C GLY A 101 -20.51 3.09 5.29
N PHE A 102 -19.24 3.09 4.85
CA PHE A 102 -18.60 4.31 4.39
C PHE A 102 -19.23 4.81 3.09
N VAL A 103 -19.64 6.08 3.10
CA VAL A 103 -20.10 6.79 1.90
C VAL A 103 -19.15 7.97 1.69
N PRO A 104 -18.42 8.02 0.56
CA PRO A 104 -17.59 9.18 0.23
C PRO A 104 -18.41 10.48 0.21
N PRO A 105 -17.83 11.62 0.65
CA PRO A 105 -18.50 12.91 0.53
C PRO A 105 -18.93 13.21 -0.91
N PRO A 106 -19.99 14.01 -1.12
CA PRO A 106 -20.32 14.53 -2.44
C PRO A 106 -19.10 15.22 -3.05
N HIS A 107 -18.83 14.97 -4.34
CA HIS A 107 -17.69 15.51 -5.06
C HIS A 107 -16.31 15.09 -4.50
N ALA A 108 -16.21 13.94 -3.83
CA ALA A 108 -14.93 13.38 -3.41
C ALA A 108 -13.93 13.32 -4.58
N VAL A 109 -12.78 13.95 -4.37
CA VAL A 109 -11.64 13.92 -5.30
C VAL A 109 -10.63 12.90 -4.78
N TRP A 110 -10.12 12.06 -5.66
CA TRP A 110 -9.14 11.02 -5.32
C TRP A 110 -7.93 11.13 -6.23
N ARG A 111 -6.73 10.89 -5.69
CA ARG A 111 -5.50 10.84 -6.48
C ARG A 111 -5.28 9.41 -6.95
N SER A 112 -5.76 9.13 -8.16
CA SER A 112 -5.79 7.78 -8.73
C SER A 112 -5.06 7.75 -10.08
N PHE A 113 -4.60 6.56 -10.48
CA PHE A 113 -4.02 6.36 -11.82
C PHE A 113 -5.09 6.14 -12.90
N GLY A 114 -6.37 6.40 -12.64
CA GLY A 114 -7.45 6.21 -13.60
C GLY A 114 -8.82 6.38 -12.97
N PRO A 115 -9.89 6.38 -13.78
CA PRO A 115 -11.25 6.48 -13.24
C PRO A 115 -11.56 5.29 -12.31
N PRO A 116 -12.46 5.49 -11.32
CA PRO A 116 -12.94 4.39 -10.48
C PRO A 116 -13.47 3.25 -11.35
N PRO A 117 -13.06 2.01 -11.09
CA PRO A 117 -13.56 0.88 -11.86
C PRO A 117 -15.03 0.60 -11.51
N PRO A 118 -15.82 0.05 -12.45
CA PRO A 118 -17.26 -0.20 -12.24
C PRO A 118 -17.54 -1.23 -11.12
N ASP A 119 -16.57 -2.08 -10.78
CA ASP A 119 -16.61 -3.06 -9.69
C ASP A 119 -16.01 -2.49 -8.38
N THR A 120 -16.19 -1.20 -8.12
CA THR A 120 -15.76 -0.57 -6.87
C THR A 120 -16.46 -1.22 -5.66
N GLU A 121 -15.67 -1.68 -4.70
CA GLU A 121 -16.12 -2.33 -3.47
C GLU A 121 -15.75 -1.53 -2.22
N VAL A 122 -14.59 -0.87 -2.24
CA VAL A 122 -13.99 -0.11 -1.14
C VAL A 122 -13.16 1.06 -1.67
N VAL A 123 -12.64 1.90 -0.78
CA VAL A 123 -11.47 2.73 -1.06
C VAL A 123 -10.22 1.87 -0.83
N CYS A 124 -9.56 1.50 -1.92
CA CYS A 124 -8.29 0.80 -1.91
C CYS A 124 -7.17 1.75 -1.50
N HIS A 125 -6.18 1.28 -0.75
CA HIS A 125 -4.95 1.99 -0.41
C HIS A 125 -4.02 2.15 -1.62
N HIS A 126 -4.04 1.19 -2.55
CA HIS A 126 -3.23 1.08 -3.75
C HIS A 126 -1.71 0.91 -3.56
N ASP A 127 -1.19 1.17 -2.36
CA ASP A 127 0.24 1.08 -2.04
C ASP A 127 0.55 0.41 -0.67
N ALA A 128 -0.14 -0.69 -0.34
CA ALA A 128 0.06 -1.44 0.91
C ALA A 128 1.35 -2.30 0.90
N ALA A 129 2.50 -1.67 0.59
CA ALA A 129 3.83 -2.25 0.55
C ALA A 129 4.59 -2.03 1.88
N PRO A 130 5.70 -2.75 2.14
CA PRO A 130 6.44 -2.67 3.41
C PRO A 130 6.80 -1.26 3.89
N HIS A 131 7.18 -0.36 2.97
CA HIS A 131 7.56 1.02 3.28
C HIS A 131 6.38 1.93 3.70
N ASN A 132 5.15 1.43 3.59
CA ASN A 132 3.93 2.10 4.03
C ASN A 132 3.25 1.35 5.20
N VAL A 133 3.98 0.42 5.84
CA VAL A 133 3.49 -0.32 7.01
C VAL A 133 4.36 -0.03 8.23
N ILE A 134 3.69 0.24 9.34
CA ILE A 134 4.29 0.42 10.66
C ILE A 134 4.03 -0.84 11.50
N TRP A 135 5.09 -1.49 11.94
CA TRP A 135 5.05 -2.56 12.93
C TRP A 135 5.04 -1.96 14.33
N ARG A 136 3.90 -2.11 15.02
CA ARG A 136 3.66 -1.44 16.30
C ARG A 136 4.21 -2.29 17.47
N PRO A 137 4.56 -1.66 18.62
CA PRO A 137 5.09 -2.39 19.77
C PRO A 137 4.16 -3.48 20.34
N ASP A 138 2.85 -3.37 20.09
CA ASP A 138 1.84 -4.36 20.48
C ASP A 138 1.74 -5.56 19.52
N GLY A 139 2.59 -5.61 18.49
CA GLY A 139 2.62 -6.66 17.46
C GLY A 139 1.60 -6.48 16.34
N THR A 140 0.77 -5.43 16.38
CA THR A 140 -0.15 -5.10 15.28
C THR A 140 0.53 -4.27 14.21
N LEU A 141 -0.09 -4.20 13.02
CA LEU A 141 0.38 -3.39 11.91
C LEU A 141 -0.53 -2.19 11.67
N GLY A 142 0.04 -1.07 11.23
CA GLY A 142 -0.69 0.10 10.77
C GLY A 142 -0.29 0.49 9.35
N LEU A 143 -1.28 0.86 8.53
CA LEU A 143 -1.06 1.45 7.21
C LEU A 143 -0.85 2.95 7.34
N ILE A 144 0.06 3.48 6.53
CA ILE A 144 0.30 4.92 6.35
C ILE A 144 0.35 5.25 4.86
N ASP A 145 0.35 6.54 4.54
CA ASP A 145 0.46 7.03 3.16
C ASP A 145 -0.76 6.72 2.26
N PHE A 146 -1.91 7.23 2.68
CA PHE A 146 -3.18 7.13 1.96
C PHE A 146 -3.28 8.10 0.76
N ASP A 147 -2.18 8.70 0.30
CA ASP A 147 -2.22 9.70 -0.77
C ASP A 147 -2.79 9.13 -2.07
N LEU A 148 -2.57 7.85 -2.34
CA LEU A 148 -3.12 7.15 -3.52
C LEU A 148 -4.44 6.45 -3.24
N ALA A 149 -5.00 6.58 -2.03
CA ALA A 149 -6.23 5.91 -1.69
C ALA A 149 -7.35 6.36 -2.63
N SER A 150 -8.06 5.40 -3.24
CA SER A 150 -9.13 5.71 -4.19
C SER A 150 -10.11 4.54 -4.35
N PRO A 151 -11.35 4.78 -4.82
CA PRO A 151 -12.34 3.72 -4.96
C PRO A 151 -11.86 2.62 -5.92
N GLY A 152 -12.04 1.37 -5.54
CA GLY A 152 -11.67 0.20 -6.34
C GLY A 152 -12.19 -1.13 -5.79
N ALA A 153 -11.96 -2.19 -6.55
CA ALA A 153 -12.22 -3.56 -6.10
C ALA A 153 -11.14 -4.00 -5.10
N ARG A 154 -11.53 -4.65 -4.00
CA ARG A 154 -10.60 -5.06 -2.92
C ARG A 154 -9.41 -5.88 -3.44
N ILE A 155 -9.64 -6.67 -4.47
CA ILE A 155 -8.62 -7.52 -5.09
C ILE A 155 -7.44 -6.73 -5.70
N TYR A 156 -7.60 -5.43 -6.01
CA TYR A 156 -6.50 -4.59 -6.50
C TYR A 156 -5.45 -4.33 -5.42
N ASP A 157 -5.88 -4.15 -4.17
CA ASP A 157 -4.98 -4.02 -3.02
C ASP A 157 -4.36 -5.36 -2.66
N VAL A 158 -5.17 -6.42 -2.64
CA VAL A 158 -4.67 -7.79 -2.42
C VAL A 158 -3.59 -8.16 -3.43
N ALA A 159 -3.79 -7.84 -4.70
CA ALA A 159 -2.82 -8.12 -5.76
C ALA A 159 -1.53 -7.28 -5.59
N TYR A 160 -1.65 -6.00 -5.21
CA TYR A 160 -0.47 -5.17 -4.98
C TYR A 160 0.32 -5.64 -3.75
N ALA A 161 -0.36 -5.93 -2.64
CA ALA A 161 0.26 -6.48 -1.44
C ALA A 161 0.88 -7.85 -1.71
N ALA A 162 0.20 -8.75 -2.44
CA ALA A 162 0.77 -10.04 -2.82
C ALA A 162 2.07 -9.87 -3.62
N TRP A 163 2.10 -8.95 -4.59
CA TRP A 163 3.31 -8.65 -5.35
C TRP A 163 4.50 -8.28 -4.44
N THR A 164 4.27 -7.47 -3.41
CA THR A 164 5.34 -6.94 -2.55
C THR A 164 5.71 -7.80 -1.34
N TRP A 165 4.77 -8.57 -0.80
CA TRP A 165 4.95 -9.37 0.43
C TRP A 165 5.20 -10.86 0.17
N VAL A 166 4.77 -11.38 -0.98
CA VAL A 166 5.10 -12.74 -1.50
C VAL A 166 6.42 -12.74 -2.30
N PRO A 167 7.20 -11.67 -2.16
CA PRO A 167 8.02 -11.02 -3.21
C PRO A 167 7.98 -11.70 -4.59
N ILE A 168 7.03 -11.30 -5.45
CA ILE A 168 7.02 -11.70 -6.86
C ILE A 168 8.06 -10.87 -7.63
N PHE A 169 9.32 -11.05 -7.24
CA PHE A 169 10.51 -10.40 -7.78
C PHE A 169 11.52 -11.45 -8.19
N SER A 170 12.48 -11.12 -9.07
CA SER A 170 13.60 -12.04 -9.37
C SER A 170 14.33 -12.47 -8.09
N ASP A 171 14.89 -13.68 -8.04
CA ASP A 171 15.61 -14.17 -6.84
C ASP A 171 16.70 -13.22 -6.38
N ARG A 172 17.45 -12.62 -7.32
CA ARG A 172 18.44 -11.60 -7.03
C ARG A 172 17.82 -10.38 -6.35
N ASP A 173 16.70 -9.88 -6.86
CA ASP A 173 16.00 -8.73 -6.27
C ASP A 173 15.41 -9.10 -4.90
N SER A 174 14.81 -10.28 -4.75
CA SER A 174 14.31 -10.80 -3.47
C SER A 174 15.41 -10.82 -2.39
N ILE A 175 16.59 -11.36 -2.71
CA ILE A 175 17.76 -11.37 -1.80
C ILE A 175 18.21 -9.97 -1.46
N THR A 176 18.33 -9.09 -2.46
CA THR A 176 18.75 -7.70 -2.28
C THR A 176 17.78 -6.91 -1.38
N LEU A 177 16.50 -7.30 -1.38
CA LEU A 177 15.45 -6.64 -0.61
C LEU A 177 15.17 -7.31 0.76
N GLY A 178 15.93 -8.34 1.14
CA GLY A 178 15.89 -8.94 2.48
C GLY A 178 15.27 -10.34 2.57
N TRP A 179 14.71 -10.88 1.48
CA TRP A 179 14.17 -12.24 1.46
C TRP A 179 15.25 -13.31 1.23
N LYS A 180 15.04 -14.51 1.78
CA LYS A 180 15.92 -15.66 1.56
C LYS A 180 15.18 -16.72 0.76
N HIS A 181 15.40 -16.76 -0.57
CA HIS A 181 14.80 -17.73 -1.50
C HIS A 181 13.32 -18.06 -1.20
N PRO A 182 12.41 -17.09 -1.37
CA PRO A 182 11.02 -17.25 -0.96
C PRO A 182 10.33 -18.33 -1.81
N ASP A 183 9.68 -19.29 -1.15
CA ASP A 183 8.72 -20.21 -1.79
C ASP A 183 7.46 -19.42 -2.16
N ARG A 184 7.48 -18.80 -3.35
CA ARG A 184 6.42 -17.90 -3.83
C ARG A 184 5.06 -18.59 -3.94
N PRO A 185 4.92 -19.79 -4.53
CA PRO A 185 3.63 -20.47 -4.59
C PRO A 185 3.02 -20.72 -3.20
N ARG A 186 3.81 -21.26 -2.26
CA ARG A 186 3.32 -21.54 -0.90
C ARG A 186 2.96 -20.27 -0.14
N ARG A 187 3.80 -19.22 -0.21
CA ARG A 187 3.52 -17.92 0.41
C ARG A 187 2.30 -17.24 -0.21
N LEU A 188 2.11 -17.35 -1.52
CA LEU A 188 0.93 -16.79 -2.19
C LEU A 188 -0.35 -17.47 -1.70
N ARG A 189 -0.33 -18.80 -1.54
CA ARG A 189 -1.44 -19.55 -0.96
C ARG A 189 -1.71 -19.09 0.47
N LEU A 190 -0.67 -19.03 1.31
CA LEU A 190 -0.79 -18.57 2.70
C LEU A 190 -1.40 -17.16 2.80
N PHE A 191 -0.94 -16.23 1.97
CA PHE A 191 -1.49 -14.87 1.91
C PHE A 191 -2.97 -14.85 1.49
N ALA A 192 -3.32 -15.63 0.46
CA ALA A 192 -4.70 -15.75 -0.02
C ALA A 192 -5.64 -16.39 1.02
N ASP A 193 -5.15 -17.39 1.77
CA ASP A 193 -5.86 -18.03 2.86
C ASP A 193 -6.09 -17.05 4.01
N ALA A 194 -5.04 -16.36 4.47
CA ALA A 194 -5.12 -15.41 5.58
C ALA A 194 -6.01 -14.19 5.28
N TYR A 195 -6.01 -13.68 4.05
CA TYR A 195 -6.94 -12.62 3.63
C TYR A 195 -8.40 -13.13 3.53
N GLY A 196 -8.59 -14.44 3.35
CA GLY A 196 -9.90 -15.05 3.14
C GLY A 196 -10.43 -14.89 1.71
N LEU A 197 -9.56 -15.01 0.70
CA LEU A 197 -10.01 -14.97 -0.70
C LEU A 197 -10.91 -16.15 -1.03
N ILE A 198 -12.06 -15.86 -1.63
CA ILE A 198 -12.99 -16.87 -2.16
C ILE A 198 -12.43 -17.50 -3.45
N PRO A 199 -12.91 -18.69 -3.88
CA PRO A 199 -12.41 -19.37 -5.07
C PRO A 199 -12.42 -18.51 -6.35
N ARG A 200 -13.47 -17.71 -6.54
CA ARG A 200 -13.58 -16.76 -7.67
C ARG A 200 -12.41 -15.77 -7.69
N ASP A 201 -12.02 -15.24 -6.54
CA ASP A 201 -10.97 -14.23 -6.43
C ASP A 201 -9.59 -14.84 -6.54
N ARG A 202 -9.39 -16.03 -5.97
CA ARG A 202 -8.17 -16.83 -6.16
C ARG A 202 -7.89 -17.09 -7.63
N HIS A 203 -8.90 -17.55 -8.38
CA HIS A 203 -8.76 -17.86 -9.80
C HIS A 203 -8.29 -16.67 -10.64
N ARG A 204 -8.69 -15.45 -10.28
CA ARG A 204 -8.31 -14.23 -11.01
C ARG A 204 -7.11 -13.49 -10.42
N LEU A 205 -6.52 -13.93 -9.30
CA LEU A 205 -5.50 -13.18 -8.59
C LEU A 205 -4.24 -12.96 -9.43
N ILE A 206 -3.70 -13.99 -10.09
CA ILE A 206 -2.47 -13.86 -10.91
C ILE A 206 -2.66 -12.87 -12.05
N ARG A 207 -3.78 -12.96 -12.77
CA ARG A 207 -4.15 -11.98 -13.80
C ARG A 207 -4.27 -10.58 -13.22
N THR A 208 -4.76 -10.44 -11.99
CA THR A 208 -4.92 -9.16 -11.32
C THR A 208 -3.58 -8.58 -10.87
N ILE A 209 -2.66 -9.39 -10.32
CA ILE A 209 -1.27 -8.99 -10.03
C ILE A 209 -0.60 -8.49 -11.31
N ARG A 210 -0.73 -9.25 -12.41
CA ARG A 210 -0.19 -8.85 -13.71
C ARG A 210 -0.71 -7.48 -14.15
N LYS A 211 -2.04 -7.28 -14.07
CA LYS A 211 -2.67 -6.01 -14.41
C LYS A 211 -2.20 -4.87 -13.50
N ARG A 212 -2.08 -5.11 -12.19
CA ARG A 212 -1.58 -4.12 -11.22
C ARG A 212 -0.17 -3.65 -11.55
N ILE A 213 0.72 -4.56 -11.92
CA ILE A 213 2.10 -4.21 -12.32
C ILE A 213 2.08 -3.29 -13.55
N VAL A 214 1.27 -3.63 -14.56
CA VAL A 214 1.11 -2.80 -15.77
C VAL A 214 0.53 -1.43 -15.42
N ASP A 215 -0.60 -1.39 -14.71
CA ASP A 215 -1.27 -0.14 -14.30
C ASP A 215 -0.34 0.75 -13.47
N HIS A 216 0.48 0.16 -12.60
CA HIS A 216 1.46 0.88 -11.77
C HIS A 216 2.55 1.53 -12.64
N VAL A 217 3.12 0.79 -13.59
CA VAL A 217 4.15 1.31 -14.52
C VAL A 217 3.56 2.42 -15.40
N GLU A 218 2.38 2.21 -15.97
CA GLU A 218 1.71 3.18 -16.84
C GLU A 218 1.20 4.41 -16.07
N GLY A 219 0.73 4.22 -14.84
CA GLY A 219 0.35 5.28 -13.93
C GLY A 219 1.52 6.21 -13.61
N ILE A 220 2.66 5.64 -13.20
CA ILE A 220 3.89 6.41 -12.94
C ILE A 220 4.33 7.17 -14.20
N ARG A 221 4.31 6.53 -15.37
CA ARG A 221 4.67 7.20 -16.64
C ARG A 221 3.75 8.37 -16.95
N ARG A 222 2.44 8.21 -16.78
CA ARG A 222 1.46 9.30 -17.01
C ARG A 222 1.67 10.47 -16.05
N MET A 223 1.86 10.19 -14.76
CA MET A 223 2.12 11.26 -13.78
C MET A 223 3.45 11.97 -14.05
N ALA A 224 4.50 11.23 -14.43
CA ALA A 224 5.77 11.83 -14.83
C ALA A 224 5.63 12.70 -16.09
N ALA A 225 4.88 12.24 -17.10
CA ALA A 225 4.61 13.01 -18.31
C ALA A 225 3.75 14.26 -18.04
N ALA A 226 2.90 14.23 -17.01
CA ALA A 226 2.16 15.39 -16.51
C ALA A 226 3.02 16.37 -15.68
N GLY A 227 4.31 16.07 -15.49
CA GLY A 227 5.26 16.97 -14.81
C GLY A 227 5.28 16.85 -13.29
N GLU A 228 4.63 15.84 -12.70
CA GLU A 228 4.65 15.64 -11.25
C GLU A 228 6.08 15.30 -10.75
N PRO A 229 6.72 16.16 -9.94
CA PRO A 229 8.17 16.06 -9.67
C PRO A 229 8.59 14.73 -9.05
N ALA A 230 7.77 14.15 -8.19
CA ALA A 230 8.07 12.86 -7.55
C ALA A 230 8.12 11.71 -8.55
N PHE A 231 7.14 11.64 -9.45
CA PHE A 231 7.06 10.60 -10.48
C PHE A 231 8.14 10.78 -11.54
N VAL A 232 8.48 12.02 -11.90
CA VAL A 232 9.64 12.33 -12.76
C VAL A 232 10.93 11.77 -12.15
N ARG A 233 11.16 11.95 -10.84
CA ARG A 233 12.32 11.37 -10.15
C ARG A 233 12.31 9.85 -10.18
N ILE A 234 11.16 9.20 -9.96
CA ILE A 234 11.01 7.73 -10.01
C ILE A 234 11.40 7.20 -11.40
N VAL A 235 10.95 7.85 -12.47
CA VAL A 235 11.30 7.47 -13.85
C VAL A 235 12.80 7.66 -14.11
N HIS A 236 13.37 8.82 -13.77
CA HIS A 236 14.80 9.10 -13.97
C HIS A 236 15.72 8.14 -13.21
N LYS A 237 15.35 7.77 -11.97
CA LYS A 237 16.10 6.77 -11.19
C LYS A 237 15.95 5.34 -11.72
N GLY A 238 15.15 5.12 -12.77
CA GLY A 238 14.98 3.80 -13.40
C GLY A 238 14.16 2.82 -12.57
N HIS A 239 13.35 3.28 -11.61
CA HIS A 239 12.58 2.43 -10.71
C HIS A 239 11.53 1.57 -11.46
N LEU A 240 11.19 1.92 -12.70
CA LEU A 240 10.32 1.12 -13.56
C LEU A 240 10.97 -0.16 -14.13
N ARG A 241 12.30 -0.31 -14.05
CA ARG A 241 12.99 -1.49 -14.58
C ARG A 241 12.65 -2.77 -13.81
N ARG A 242 12.51 -2.69 -12.48
CA ARG A 242 12.20 -3.86 -11.64
C ARG A 242 10.78 -4.38 -11.89
N PRO A 243 9.71 -3.56 -11.84
CA PRO A 243 8.36 -4.02 -12.20
C PRO A 243 8.26 -4.72 -13.55
N MET A 244 9.01 -4.27 -14.55
CA MET A 244 9.04 -4.94 -15.87
C MET A 244 9.72 -6.31 -15.84
N ARG A 245 10.70 -6.54 -14.95
CA ARG A 245 11.29 -7.87 -14.72
C ARG A 245 10.34 -8.77 -13.95
N ASP A 246 9.70 -8.22 -12.92
CA ASP A 246 8.71 -8.91 -12.10
C ASP A 246 7.55 -9.44 -12.96
N LEU A 247 7.12 -8.67 -13.96
CA LEU A 247 6.11 -9.08 -14.93
C LEU A 247 6.54 -10.34 -15.72
N ARG A 248 7.80 -10.42 -16.15
CA ARG A 248 8.34 -11.59 -16.87
C ARG A 248 8.42 -12.80 -15.96
N LEU A 249 8.82 -12.60 -14.70
CA LEU A 249 8.84 -13.67 -13.71
C LEU A 249 7.43 -14.21 -13.46
N LEU A 250 6.45 -13.32 -13.26
CA LEU A 250 5.06 -13.70 -13.07
C LEU A 250 4.53 -14.52 -14.26
N ASP A 251 4.84 -14.10 -15.49
CA ASP A 251 4.47 -14.84 -16.70
C ASP A 251 5.18 -16.21 -16.77
N TYR A 252 6.44 -16.32 -16.30
CA TYR A 252 7.20 -17.58 -16.25
C TYR A 252 6.70 -18.55 -15.17
N GLU A 253 6.45 -18.08 -13.95
CA GLU A 253 5.98 -18.89 -12.82
C GLU A 253 4.45 -19.09 -12.79
N ARG A 254 3.74 -18.52 -13.78
CA ARG A 254 2.27 -18.42 -13.80
C ARG A 254 1.56 -19.72 -13.44
N GLN A 255 1.94 -20.85 -14.06
CA GLN A 255 1.27 -22.13 -13.83
C GLN A 255 1.43 -22.61 -12.38
N ALA A 256 2.62 -22.47 -11.79
CA ALA A 256 2.89 -22.86 -10.42
C ALA A 256 2.10 -21.98 -9.42
N LEU A 257 2.06 -20.67 -9.67
CA LEU A 257 1.31 -19.73 -8.85
C LEU A 257 -0.21 -19.93 -8.96
N GLU A 258 -0.74 -20.15 -10.16
CA GLU A 258 -2.16 -20.47 -10.38
C GLU A 258 -2.54 -21.82 -9.75
N TYR A 259 -1.66 -22.81 -9.79
CA TYR A 259 -1.88 -24.11 -9.16
C TYR A 259 -1.97 -24.00 -7.64
N ALA A 260 -1.07 -23.24 -7.00
CA ALA A 260 -1.08 -23.04 -5.55
C ALA A 260 -2.36 -22.34 -5.04
N LEU A 261 -3.05 -21.59 -5.90
CA LEU A 261 -4.29 -20.89 -5.58
C LEU A 261 -5.56 -21.73 -5.72
N ARG A 262 -5.47 -22.99 -6.18
CA ARG A 262 -6.63 -23.88 -6.37
C ARG A 262 -7.27 -24.37 -5.08
#